data_AF-A0A380P7Y0-F1
#
_entry.id   AF-A0A380P7Y0-F1
#
_cell.length_a   1.000
_cell.length_b   1.000
_cell.length_c   1.000
_cell.angle_alpha   90.00
_cell.angle_beta   90.00
_cell.angle_gamma   90.00
#
_symmetry.space_group_name_H-M   'P 1'
#
loop_
_entity.id
_entity.type
_entity.pdbx_description
1 polymer ?
#
loop_
_entity_poly.entity_id
_entity_poly.type
_entity_poly.pdbx_seq_one_letter_code
_entity_poly.pdbx_strand_id
1 'polypeptide(L)'
;MAVDFFQTLGVTDLKVTINSLGDQASRDAYRQALIDYLTPFKEELSYDSQTRLEKNPLRVLDSKDAKDQTIVENAPSILDYLSETAQAHWDKVKRYLDALGIDYEVDASTVRGLDYYNHTIFEIMTQSSALGEGWTTIAGGGRYNGLVEEFGGPQLPGVGFGIGLERLMLLLDDANAVLPDAPALDVYVANQGEGTDVVAMQMLQAVRSFGYSADRDYEERKLKGQFKAADRENAHYMILIGDRELADHAAKLKNLQTGVEQQIKLTDLYTALPDYLEIEVETGEE
;
A
#
# COMPACT_ATOMS: atom_id res chain seq x y z
N MET A 1 -10.74 6.39 -2.64
CA MET A 1 -9.43 5.73 -2.83
C MET A 1 -8.76 5.36 -1.51
N ALA A 2 -8.23 6.31 -0.72
CA ALA A 2 -7.50 5.92 0.51
C ALA A 2 -8.40 5.19 1.53
N VAL A 3 -9.64 5.67 1.75
CA VAL A 3 -10.65 4.98 2.57
C VAL A 3 -10.95 3.59 2.01
N ASP A 4 -11.32 3.50 0.72
CA ASP A 4 -11.61 2.22 0.06
C ASP A 4 -10.46 1.23 0.16
N PHE A 5 -9.21 1.67 0.05
CA PHE A 5 -8.02 0.83 0.18
C PHE A 5 -7.96 0.12 1.55
N PHE A 6 -8.14 0.87 2.64
CA PHE A 6 -8.15 0.28 3.99
C PHE A 6 -9.37 -0.61 4.22
N GLN A 7 -10.56 -0.21 3.75
CA GLN A 7 -11.77 -1.00 3.87
C GLN A 7 -11.68 -2.33 3.10
N THR A 8 -11.09 -2.31 1.90
CA THR A 8 -10.85 -3.52 1.07
C THR A 8 -9.93 -4.51 1.80
N LEU A 9 -8.98 -3.99 2.58
CA LEU A 9 -8.07 -4.78 3.40
C LEU A 9 -8.68 -5.19 4.76
N GLY A 10 -9.96 -4.92 5.00
CA GLY A 10 -10.68 -5.30 6.22
C GLY A 10 -10.54 -4.32 7.38
N VAL A 11 -9.83 -3.20 7.21
CA VAL A 11 -9.71 -2.15 8.23
C VAL A 11 -10.91 -1.20 8.11
N THR A 12 -11.92 -1.42 8.95
CA THR A 12 -13.22 -0.75 8.84
C THR A 12 -13.47 0.36 9.86
N ASP A 13 -12.80 0.34 11.02
CA ASP A 13 -12.86 1.42 12.00
C ASP A 13 -11.96 2.58 11.59
N LEU A 14 -12.46 3.38 10.65
CA LEU A 14 -11.76 4.50 10.06
C LEU A 14 -12.40 5.82 10.47
N LYS A 15 -11.58 6.75 10.91
CA LYS A 15 -11.93 8.16 11.08
C LYS A 15 -11.17 8.99 10.06
N VAL A 16 -11.91 9.75 9.26
CA VAL A 16 -11.34 10.72 8.32
C VAL A 16 -11.36 12.10 8.98
N THR A 17 -10.21 12.73 9.12
CA THR A 17 -10.12 14.13 9.52
C THR A 17 -9.69 14.96 8.33
N ILE A 18 -10.33 16.12 8.15
CA ILE A 18 -10.02 17.04 7.04
C ILE A 18 -9.81 18.46 7.55
N ASN A 19 -8.94 19.19 6.86
CA ASN A 19 -8.75 20.63 7.05
C ASN A 19 -8.39 21.30 5.71
N SER A 20 -8.36 22.63 5.68
CA SER A 20 -7.86 23.40 4.54
C SER A 20 -6.88 24.46 5.00
N LEU A 21 -5.67 24.44 4.44
CA LEU A 21 -4.66 25.48 4.62
C LEU A 21 -4.85 26.68 3.69
N GLY A 22 -5.91 26.67 2.87
CA GLY A 22 -6.22 27.74 1.93
C GLY A 22 -5.14 27.98 0.87
N ASP A 23 -5.28 29.08 0.13
CA ASP A 23 -4.25 29.59 -0.78
C ASP A 23 -3.28 30.54 -0.06
N GLN A 24 -2.34 31.12 -0.80
CA GLN A 24 -1.36 32.05 -0.23
C GLN A 24 -2.02 33.24 0.48
N ALA A 25 -3.07 33.83 -0.11
CA ALA A 25 -3.78 34.95 0.50
C ALA A 25 -4.44 34.55 1.84
N SER A 26 -5.03 33.35 1.88
CA SER A 26 -5.61 32.78 3.10
C SER A 26 -4.54 32.59 4.19
N ARG A 27 -3.38 32.04 3.81
CA ARG A 27 -2.24 31.80 4.73
C ARG A 27 -1.66 33.11 5.26
N ASP A 28 -1.54 34.14 4.43
CA ASP A 28 -1.01 35.44 4.85
C ASP A 28 -1.93 36.13 5.85
N ALA A 29 -3.25 36.13 5.57
CA ALA A 29 -4.25 36.68 6.49
C ALA A 29 -4.27 35.92 7.83
N TYR A 30 -4.26 34.59 7.77
CA TYR A 30 -4.24 33.75 8.96
C TYR A 30 -2.95 33.89 9.76
N ARG A 31 -1.79 33.99 9.09
CA ARG A 31 -0.50 34.21 9.74
C ARG A 31 -0.53 35.48 10.58
N GLN A 32 -1.07 36.57 10.05
CA GLN A 32 -1.17 37.82 10.80
C GLN A 32 -2.08 37.65 12.02
N ALA A 33 -3.24 37.00 11.85
CA ALA A 33 -4.15 36.71 12.96
C ALA A 33 -3.51 35.86 14.08
N LEU A 34 -2.72 34.85 13.70
CA LEU A 34 -1.95 34.04 14.67
C LEU A 34 -0.88 34.85 15.38
N ILE A 35 -0.17 35.73 14.68
CA ILE A 35 0.82 36.61 15.31
C ILE A 35 0.12 37.54 16.31
N ASP A 36 -0.97 38.18 15.91
CA ASP A 36 -1.74 39.09 16.77
C ASP A 36 -2.29 38.35 18.01
N TYR A 37 -2.72 37.10 17.83
CA TYR A 37 -3.21 36.24 18.92
C TYR A 37 -2.10 35.78 19.88
N LEU A 38 -0.96 35.34 19.36
CA LEU A 38 0.12 34.72 20.16
C LEU A 38 1.08 35.75 20.78
N THR A 39 1.20 36.95 20.20
CA THR A 39 2.14 37.98 20.69
C THR A 39 1.92 38.36 22.16
N PRO A 40 0.68 38.53 22.65
CA PRO A 40 0.43 38.76 24.08
C PRO A 40 0.95 37.64 25.00
N PHE A 41 0.97 36.40 24.51
CA PHE A 41 1.40 35.23 25.27
C PHE A 41 2.88 34.87 25.07
N LYS A 42 3.66 35.69 24.34
CA LYS A 42 5.02 35.34 23.91
C LYS A 42 5.94 34.92 25.07
N GLU A 43 5.85 35.57 26.22
CA GLU A 43 6.68 35.23 27.39
C GLU A 43 6.26 33.92 28.09
N GLU A 44 5.02 33.48 27.87
CA GLU A 44 4.47 32.24 28.43
C GLU A 44 4.72 31.02 27.53
N LEU A 45 4.94 31.26 26.24
CA LEU A 45 5.29 30.22 25.26
C LEU A 45 6.64 29.58 25.58
N SER A 46 6.79 28.31 25.21
CA SER A 46 8.08 27.62 25.25
C SER A 46 9.14 28.34 24.38
N TYR A 47 10.41 28.16 24.70
CA TYR A 47 11.52 28.79 23.97
C TYR A 47 11.48 28.49 22.45
N ASP A 48 11.11 27.27 22.09
CA ASP A 48 10.97 26.86 20.70
C ASP A 48 9.78 27.55 20.03
N SER A 49 8.63 27.63 20.72
CA SER A 49 7.45 28.35 20.22
C SER A 49 7.67 29.85 20.09
N GLN A 50 8.46 30.48 20.96
CA GLN A 50 8.88 31.87 20.79
C GLN A 50 9.67 32.08 19.50
N THR A 51 10.56 31.15 19.16
CA THR A 51 11.33 31.19 17.91
C THR A 51 10.43 30.92 16.68
N ARG A 52 9.49 29.98 16.80
CA ARG A 52 8.52 29.65 15.74
C ARG A 52 7.58 30.81 15.46
N LEU A 53 7.13 31.54 16.48
CA LEU A 53 6.28 32.72 16.33
C LEU A 53 6.89 33.77 15.39
N GLU A 54 8.21 33.93 15.38
CA GLU A 54 8.89 34.88 14.50
C GLU A 54 9.07 34.33 13.08
N LYS A 55 9.39 33.04 12.94
CA LYS A 55 9.72 32.41 11.65
C LYS A 55 8.50 31.88 10.91
N ASN A 56 7.74 31.00 11.56
CA ASN A 56 6.56 30.33 11.01
C ASN A 56 5.54 30.07 12.15
N PRO A 57 4.65 31.04 12.43
CA PRO A 57 3.68 30.97 13.53
C PRO A 57 2.79 29.72 13.52
N LEU A 58 2.53 29.15 12.33
CA LEU A 58 1.74 27.92 12.18
C LEU A 58 2.33 26.75 12.97
N ARG A 59 3.67 26.70 13.09
CA ARG A 59 4.37 25.63 13.81
C ARG A 59 4.15 25.69 15.34
N VAL A 60 3.60 26.78 15.87
CA VAL A 60 3.27 26.88 17.30
C VAL A 60 2.06 25.98 17.63
N LEU A 61 1.14 25.80 16.68
CA LEU A 61 -0.05 24.93 16.84
C LEU A 61 0.34 23.45 17.06
N ASP A 62 1.50 23.04 16.54
CA ASP A 62 2.06 21.69 16.64
C ASP A 62 2.97 21.49 17.87
N SER A 63 3.05 22.45 18.80
CA SER A 63 3.93 22.33 19.97
C SER A 63 3.46 21.20 20.90
N LYS A 64 4.38 20.40 21.43
CA LYS A 64 4.04 19.35 22.42
C LYS A 64 4.15 19.84 23.88
N ASP A 65 4.50 21.10 24.09
CA ASP A 65 4.57 21.68 25.43
C ASP A 65 3.16 21.91 25.98
N ALA A 66 2.91 21.49 27.23
CA ALA A 66 1.60 21.55 27.85
C ALA A 66 1.06 22.99 27.99
N LYS A 67 1.94 23.98 28.20
CA LYS A 67 1.52 25.39 28.28
C LYS A 67 1.16 25.93 26.91
N ASP A 68 1.98 25.63 25.91
CA ASP A 68 1.69 26.02 24.52
C ASP A 68 0.35 25.44 24.08
N GLN A 69 0.08 24.15 24.39
CA GLN A 69 -1.19 23.47 24.10
C GLN A 69 -2.40 24.21 24.68
N THR A 70 -2.33 24.63 25.94
CA THR A 70 -3.42 25.40 26.58
C THR A 70 -3.67 26.75 25.89
N ILE A 71 -2.61 27.41 25.41
CA ILE A 71 -2.72 28.68 24.69
C ILE A 71 -3.31 28.46 23.30
N VAL A 72 -2.83 27.47 22.54
CA VAL A 72 -3.27 27.25 21.14
C VAL A 72 -4.68 26.68 21.03
N GLU A 73 -5.24 26.08 22.09
CA GLU A 73 -6.64 25.63 22.14
C GLU A 73 -7.65 26.72 21.74
N ASN A 74 -7.33 27.99 22.02
CA ASN A 74 -8.18 29.14 21.73
C ASN A 74 -7.68 29.98 20.55
N ALA A 75 -6.73 29.45 19.77
CA ALA A 75 -6.20 30.14 18.59
C ALA A 75 -7.27 30.26 17.48
N PRO A 76 -7.18 31.29 16.63
CA PRO A 76 -8.05 31.39 15.46
C PRO A 76 -7.89 30.16 14.55
N SER A 77 -8.95 29.80 13.83
CA SER A 77 -8.93 28.74 12.82
C SER A 77 -8.57 29.31 11.46
N ILE A 78 -7.71 28.62 10.69
CA ILE A 78 -7.41 29.01 9.30
C ILE A 78 -8.65 29.01 8.40
N LEU A 79 -9.68 28.24 8.77
CA LEU A 79 -10.92 28.14 8.01
C LEU A 79 -11.72 29.47 8.02
N ASP A 80 -11.50 30.33 9.02
CA ASP A 80 -12.14 31.64 9.11
C ASP A 80 -11.47 32.70 8.20
N TYR A 81 -10.32 32.37 7.61
CA TYR A 81 -9.49 33.27 6.81
C TYR A 81 -9.35 32.80 5.36
N LEU A 82 -10.16 31.84 4.92
CA LEU A 82 -10.13 31.37 3.54
C LEU A 82 -10.55 32.49 2.59
N SER A 83 -9.77 32.68 1.52
CA SER A 83 -10.19 33.48 0.37
C SER A 83 -11.47 32.91 -0.25
N GLU A 84 -12.21 33.70 -1.03
CA GLU A 84 -13.39 33.21 -1.73
C GLU A 84 -13.11 31.98 -2.61
N THR A 85 -11.94 31.96 -3.27
CA THR A 85 -11.50 30.83 -4.11
C THR A 85 -11.16 29.59 -3.29
N ALA A 86 -10.49 29.77 -2.15
CA ALA A 86 -10.15 28.68 -1.24
C ALA A 86 -11.41 28.10 -0.56
N GLN A 87 -12.34 28.97 -0.15
CA GLN A 87 -13.64 28.59 0.41
C GLN A 87 -14.45 27.78 -0.60
N ALA A 88 -14.55 28.24 -1.84
CA ALA A 88 -15.24 27.50 -2.90
C ALA A 88 -14.60 26.13 -3.21
N HIS A 89 -13.26 26.01 -3.12
CA HIS A 89 -12.59 24.71 -3.21
C HIS A 89 -12.93 23.81 -2.01
N TRP A 90 -12.88 24.37 -0.80
CA TRP A 90 -13.19 23.65 0.44
C TRP A 90 -14.62 23.09 0.46
N ASP A 91 -15.60 23.90 0.08
CA ASP A 91 -17.00 23.46 0.02
C ASP A 91 -17.23 22.39 -1.05
N LYS A 92 -16.50 22.42 -2.17
CA LYS A 92 -16.54 21.34 -3.17
C LYS A 92 -16.01 20.02 -2.63
N VAL A 93 -14.93 20.05 -1.84
CA VAL A 93 -14.35 18.83 -1.24
C VAL A 93 -15.33 18.18 -0.28
N LYS A 94 -15.91 18.95 0.65
CA LYS A 94 -16.95 18.47 1.57
C LYS A 94 -18.13 17.85 0.81
N ARG A 95 -18.65 18.56 -0.20
CA ARG A 95 -19.75 18.05 -1.03
C ARG A 95 -19.42 16.73 -1.74
N TYR A 96 -18.18 16.53 -2.18
CA TYR A 96 -17.78 15.26 -2.78
C TYR A 96 -17.66 14.14 -1.75
N LEU A 97 -17.17 14.42 -0.55
CA LEU A 97 -17.15 13.44 0.55
C LEU A 97 -18.57 13.04 0.94
N ASP A 98 -19.48 14.02 1.10
CA ASP A 98 -20.90 13.78 1.39
C ASP A 98 -21.56 12.93 0.28
N ALA A 99 -21.28 13.24 -1.00
CA ALA A 99 -21.83 12.50 -2.14
C ALA A 99 -21.30 11.07 -2.24
N LEU A 100 -20.11 10.80 -1.70
CA LEU A 100 -19.51 9.47 -1.63
C LEU A 100 -19.90 8.71 -0.34
N GLY A 101 -20.64 9.33 0.57
CA GLY A 101 -21.00 8.74 1.86
C GLY A 101 -19.80 8.52 2.77
N ILE A 102 -18.75 9.34 2.65
CA ILE A 102 -17.57 9.28 3.50
C ILE A 102 -17.78 10.21 4.69
N ASP A 103 -17.94 9.64 5.88
CA ASP A 103 -17.98 10.41 7.13
C ASP A 103 -16.61 11.07 7.40
N TYR A 104 -16.62 12.34 7.77
CA TYR A 104 -15.42 13.09 8.12
C TYR A 104 -15.65 14.05 9.28
N GLU A 105 -14.58 14.36 10.01
CA GLU A 105 -14.53 15.44 10.98
C GLU A 105 -13.66 16.58 10.44
N VAL A 106 -14.10 17.82 10.67
CA VAL A 106 -13.28 19.00 10.38
C VAL A 106 -12.41 19.27 11.61
N ASP A 107 -11.11 19.10 11.46
CA ASP A 107 -10.13 19.39 12.51
C ASP A 107 -9.24 20.55 12.07
N ALA A 108 -9.59 21.75 12.50
CA ALA A 108 -8.84 22.97 12.20
C ALA A 108 -7.43 22.99 12.82
N SER A 109 -7.19 22.18 13.86
CA SER A 109 -5.89 22.09 14.54
C SER A 109 -4.89 21.23 13.78
N THR A 110 -5.37 20.33 12.90
CA THR A 110 -4.51 19.52 12.06
C THR A 110 -3.70 20.45 11.15
N VAL A 111 -2.40 20.52 11.42
CA VAL A 111 -1.37 21.06 10.54
C VAL A 111 -0.43 19.92 10.15
N ARG A 112 0.18 20.00 8.97
CA ARG A 112 1.06 18.94 8.47
C ARG A 112 2.51 19.38 8.60
N GLY A 113 3.38 18.43 8.94
CA GLY A 113 4.80 18.70 9.20
C GLY A 113 5.63 19.21 8.00
N LEU A 114 5.04 19.31 6.81
CA LEU A 114 5.69 19.74 5.57
C LEU A 114 5.03 21.03 5.06
N ASP A 115 5.81 22.10 4.92
CA ASP A 115 5.28 23.46 4.70
C ASP A 115 4.72 23.70 3.29
N TYR A 116 4.92 22.75 2.37
CA TYR A 116 4.48 22.81 0.97
C TYR A 116 2.97 22.60 0.79
N TYR A 117 2.24 22.14 1.81
CA TYR A 117 0.81 21.90 1.68
C TYR A 117 0.03 23.21 1.53
N ASN A 118 -1.02 23.17 0.70
CA ASN A 118 -2.01 24.22 0.53
C ASN A 118 -3.39 23.61 0.30
N HIS A 119 -4.45 24.39 0.50
CA HIS A 119 -5.83 23.93 0.46
C HIS A 119 -6.02 22.64 1.29
N THR A 120 -6.73 21.65 0.76
CA THR A 120 -7.10 20.41 1.46
C THR A 120 -5.90 19.66 2.01
N ILE A 121 -5.98 19.33 3.29
CA ILE A 121 -5.17 18.32 3.97
C ILE A 121 -6.12 17.35 4.67
N PHE A 122 -5.67 16.12 4.87
CA PHE A 122 -6.47 15.10 5.54
C PHE A 122 -5.61 14.04 6.20
N GLU A 123 -6.19 13.41 7.21
CA GLU A 123 -5.68 12.20 7.83
C GLU A 123 -6.74 11.10 7.80
N ILE A 124 -6.27 9.86 7.71
CA ILE A 124 -7.10 8.68 8.01
C ILE A 124 -6.51 8.07 9.26
N MET A 125 -7.36 7.87 10.25
CA MET A 125 -7.02 7.37 11.56
C MET A 125 -7.81 6.11 11.86
N THR A 126 -7.30 5.28 12.75
CA THR A 126 -7.99 4.10 13.27
C THR A 126 -7.72 3.94 14.76
N GLN A 127 -8.58 3.20 15.46
CA GLN A 127 -8.31 2.73 16.82
C GLN A 127 -7.96 1.24 16.77
N SER A 128 -6.66 0.94 16.80
CA SER A 128 -6.16 -0.44 16.89
C SER A 128 -5.15 -0.52 18.01
N SER A 129 -5.33 -1.52 18.88
CA SER A 129 -4.40 -1.83 19.96
C SER A 129 -2.99 -2.13 19.47
N ALA A 130 -2.84 -2.59 18.22
CA ALA A 130 -1.54 -2.83 17.60
C ALA A 130 -0.75 -1.55 17.30
N LEU A 131 -1.43 -0.40 17.18
CA LEU A 131 -0.79 0.91 16.93
C LEU A 131 -0.69 1.79 18.18
N GLY A 132 -1.35 1.40 19.27
CA GLY A 132 -1.33 2.11 20.56
C GLY A 132 -2.72 2.40 21.10
N GLU A 133 -2.79 3.31 22.07
CA GLU A 133 -4.07 3.77 22.64
C GLU A 133 -4.62 4.96 21.85
N GLY A 134 -5.93 4.93 21.55
CA GLY A 134 -6.64 6.04 20.91
C GLY A 134 -6.54 6.07 19.38
N TRP A 135 -6.91 7.22 18.81
CA TRP A 135 -6.89 7.44 17.36
C TRP A 135 -5.45 7.62 16.87
N THR A 136 -5.02 6.76 15.95
CA THR A 136 -3.68 6.81 15.36
C THR A 136 -3.75 7.00 13.85
N THR A 137 -2.95 7.94 13.33
CA THR A 137 -2.86 8.24 11.90
C THR A 137 -2.17 7.12 11.11
N ILE A 138 -2.89 6.55 10.15
CA ILE A 138 -2.43 5.44 9.29
C ILE A 138 -2.20 5.88 7.83
N ALA A 139 -2.84 6.98 7.44
CA ALA A 139 -2.63 7.64 6.17
C ALA A 139 -2.73 9.13 6.34
N GLY A 140 -2.13 9.87 5.43
CA GLY A 140 -2.64 11.19 5.18
C GLY A 140 -1.97 11.87 4.01
N GLY A 141 -2.53 13.01 3.65
CA GLY A 141 -2.12 13.72 2.48
C GLY A 141 -2.76 15.08 2.38
N GLY A 142 -2.80 15.57 1.16
CA GLY A 142 -3.33 16.88 0.86
C GLY A 142 -2.87 17.37 -0.49
N ARG A 143 -3.26 18.61 -0.79
CA ARG A 143 -2.87 19.33 -1.98
C ARG A 143 -1.55 20.08 -1.74
N TYR A 144 -0.68 20.08 -2.74
CA TYR A 144 0.67 20.64 -2.67
C TYR A 144 1.04 21.33 -3.98
N ASN A 145 0.15 22.21 -4.44
CA ASN A 145 0.42 23.01 -5.64
C ASN A 145 1.71 23.82 -5.44
N GLY A 146 2.54 23.94 -6.47
CA GLY A 146 3.80 24.72 -6.40
C GLY A 146 5.02 23.94 -5.94
N LEU A 147 4.86 22.71 -5.42
CA LEU A 147 6.01 21.89 -5.03
C LEU A 147 6.99 21.64 -6.20
N VAL A 148 6.48 21.42 -7.41
CA VAL A 148 7.31 21.23 -8.61
C VAL A 148 8.10 22.50 -8.97
N GLU A 149 7.53 23.68 -8.71
CA GLU A 149 8.16 24.97 -8.96
C GLU A 149 9.32 25.23 -7.99
N GLU A 150 9.22 24.79 -6.73
CA GLU A 150 10.32 24.87 -5.76
C GLU A 150 11.59 24.12 -6.24
N PHE A 151 11.43 23.11 -7.09
CA PHE A 151 12.53 22.36 -7.72
C PHE A 151 12.90 22.87 -9.13
N GLY A 152 12.39 24.03 -9.54
CA GLY A 152 12.70 24.65 -10.84
C GLY A 152 11.89 24.11 -12.02
N GLY A 153 10.84 23.34 -11.77
CA GLY A 153 9.90 22.88 -12.79
C GLY A 153 8.75 23.87 -13.05
N PRO A 154 7.79 23.53 -13.92
CA PRO A 154 6.61 24.35 -14.17
C PRO A 154 5.64 24.33 -12.97
N GLN A 155 4.79 25.34 -12.89
CA GLN A 155 3.70 25.38 -11.92
C GLN A 155 2.68 24.27 -12.23
N LEU A 156 2.66 23.24 -11.38
CA LEU A 156 1.74 22.12 -11.50
C LEU A 156 0.93 21.92 -10.22
N PRO A 157 -0.39 21.66 -10.33
CA PRO A 157 -1.18 21.25 -9.19
C PRO A 157 -0.87 19.80 -8.82
N GLY A 158 -0.96 19.48 -7.54
CA GLY A 158 -0.71 18.13 -7.03
C GLY A 158 -1.57 17.83 -5.82
N VAL A 159 -2.10 16.61 -5.74
CA VAL A 159 -2.78 16.06 -4.56
C VAL A 159 -2.41 14.60 -4.44
N GLY A 160 -2.19 14.14 -3.22
CA GLY A 160 -1.76 12.77 -2.95
C GLY A 160 -1.76 12.48 -1.47
N PHE A 161 -1.41 11.26 -1.12
CA PHE A 161 -1.24 10.82 0.26
C PHE A 161 -0.11 9.81 0.36
N GLY A 162 0.39 9.64 1.58
CA GLY A 162 1.31 8.56 1.94
C GLY A 162 0.67 7.65 2.97
N ILE A 163 1.12 6.39 2.96
CA ILE A 163 0.79 5.38 3.97
C ILE A 163 2.11 4.85 4.55
N GLY A 164 2.10 4.49 5.83
CA GLY A 164 3.22 3.77 6.45
C GLY A 164 3.02 2.26 6.28
N LEU A 165 3.89 1.60 5.51
CA LEU A 165 3.76 0.16 5.23
C LEU A 165 3.84 -0.67 6.51
N GLU A 166 4.75 -0.32 7.43
CA GLU A 166 4.91 -1.01 8.71
C GLU A 166 3.65 -0.91 9.57
N ARG A 167 2.99 0.26 9.59
CA ARG A 167 1.72 0.44 10.29
C ARG A 167 0.61 -0.37 9.65
N LEU A 168 0.56 -0.40 8.32
CA LEU A 168 -0.41 -1.23 7.60
C LEU A 168 -0.23 -2.71 7.95
N MET A 169 1.00 -3.23 7.93
CA MET A 169 1.27 -4.62 8.29
C MET A 169 0.79 -4.98 9.70
N LEU A 170 1.03 -4.11 10.68
CA LEU A 170 0.53 -4.30 12.06
C LEU A 170 -1.00 -4.32 12.12
N LEU A 171 -1.68 -3.48 11.35
CA LEU A 171 -3.15 -3.47 11.28
C LEU A 171 -3.71 -4.73 10.64
N LEU A 172 -3.08 -5.23 9.58
CA LEU A 172 -3.52 -6.46 8.91
C LEU A 172 -3.37 -7.68 9.82
N ASP A 173 -2.29 -7.74 10.60
CA ASP A 173 -2.05 -8.78 11.58
C ASP A 173 -3.11 -8.72 12.71
N ASP A 174 -3.36 -7.53 13.27
CA ASP A 174 -4.38 -7.31 14.31
C ASP A 174 -5.81 -7.63 13.82
N ALA A 175 -6.13 -7.23 12.59
CA ALA A 175 -7.41 -7.51 11.95
C ALA A 175 -7.58 -8.97 11.51
N ASN A 176 -6.54 -9.81 11.64
CA ASN A 176 -6.48 -11.14 11.04
C ASN A 176 -6.92 -11.13 9.57
N ALA A 177 -6.47 -10.11 8.83
CA ALA A 177 -6.90 -9.88 7.46
C ALA A 177 -6.55 -11.09 6.59
N VAL A 178 -7.52 -11.55 5.81
CA VAL A 178 -7.29 -12.64 4.84
C VAL A 178 -6.55 -12.05 3.65
N LEU A 179 -5.24 -12.31 3.61
CA LEU A 179 -4.43 -11.99 2.44
C LEU A 179 -4.66 -13.08 1.38
N PRO A 180 -4.62 -12.72 0.08
CA PRO A 180 -4.62 -13.72 -0.96
C PRO A 180 -3.44 -14.67 -0.75
N ASP A 181 -3.66 -15.96 -1.03
CA ASP A 181 -2.60 -16.94 -0.99
C ASP A 181 -1.47 -16.52 -1.95
N ALA A 182 -0.24 -16.90 -1.61
CA ALA A 182 0.87 -16.73 -2.54
C ALA A 182 0.51 -17.41 -3.88
N PRO A 183 0.88 -16.82 -5.03
CA PRO A 183 0.56 -17.40 -6.33
C PRO A 183 1.08 -18.84 -6.38
N ALA A 184 0.17 -19.76 -6.74
CA ALA A 184 0.47 -21.17 -6.88
C ALA A 184 1.45 -21.40 -8.02
N LEU A 185 2.36 -22.36 -7.87
CA LEU A 185 3.24 -22.80 -8.95
C LEU A 185 2.42 -23.60 -9.98
N ASP A 186 2.51 -23.31 -11.28
CA ASP A 186 1.74 -24.08 -12.27
C ASP A 186 2.27 -25.52 -12.37
N VAL A 187 3.59 -25.68 -12.42
CA VAL A 187 4.23 -27.00 -12.61
C VAL A 187 5.50 -27.15 -11.77
N TYR A 188 5.56 -28.21 -10.98
CA TYR A 188 6.80 -28.68 -10.37
C TYR A 188 7.43 -29.81 -11.21
N VAL A 189 8.70 -29.69 -11.61
CA VAL A 189 9.43 -30.76 -12.30
C VAL A 189 10.22 -31.59 -11.30
N ALA A 190 9.86 -32.85 -11.18
CA ALA A 190 10.50 -33.82 -10.32
C ALA A 190 11.29 -34.85 -11.13
N ASN A 191 12.44 -35.26 -10.61
CA ASN A 191 13.29 -36.23 -11.28
C ASN A 191 13.93 -37.22 -10.32
N GLN A 192 14.13 -38.45 -10.77
CA GLN A 192 14.86 -39.47 -10.01
C GLN A 192 15.60 -40.42 -10.94
N GLY A 193 16.90 -40.61 -10.69
CA GLY A 193 17.72 -41.53 -11.46
C GLY A 193 18.84 -40.81 -12.19
N GLU A 194 19.80 -41.59 -12.67
CA GLU A 194 21.02 -41.06 -13.28
C GLU A 194 20.72 -40.44 -14.64
N GLY A 195 21.23 -39.22 -14.90
CA GLY A 195 21.01 -38.51 -16.16
C GLY A 195 19.63 -37.84 -16.32
N THR A 196 18.69 -38.08 -15.40
CA THR A 196 17.35 -37.44 -15.43
C THR A 196 17.41 -35.93 -15.16
N ASP A 197 18.47 -35.47 -14.49
CA ASP A 197 18.65 -34.07 -14.08
C ASP A 197 18.68 -33.09 -15.28
N VAL A 198 19.42 -33.43 -16.33
CA VAL A 198 19.53 -32.58 -17.52
C VAL A 198 18.19 -32.47 -18.24
N VAL A 199 17.45 -33.58 -18.32
CA VAL A 199 16.14 -33.60 -18.98
C VAL A 199 15.11 -32.85 -18.15
N ALA A 200 15.14 -32.98 -16.83
CA ALA A 200 14.29 -32.20 -15.94
C ALA A 200 14.53 -30.68 -16.09
N MET A 201 15.78 -30.26 -16.28
CA MET A 201 16.10 -28.85 -16.58
C MET A 201 15.52 -28.40 -17.92
N GLN A 202 15.57 -29.26 -18.95
CA GLN A 202 14.97 -28.98 -20.25
C GLN A 202 13.45 -28.87 -20.16
N MET A 203 12.80 -29.79 -19.43
CA MET A 203 11.35 -29.74 -19.18
C MET A 203 10.97 -28.46 -18.45
N LEU A 204 11.69 -28.10 -17.39
CA LEU A 204 11.47 -26.87 -16.65
C LEU A 204 11.51 -25.64 -17.56
N GLN A 205 12.52 -25.56 -18.43
CA GLN A 205 12.65 -24.44 -19.35
C GLN A 205 11.52 -24.43 -20.40
N ALA A 206 11.10 -25.60 -20.87
CA ALA A 206 10.00 -25.70 -21.82
C ALA A 206 8.68 -25.23 -21.21
N VAL A 207 8.36 -25.66 -19.99
CA VAL A 207 7.17 -25.19 -19.27
C VAL A 207 7.17 -23.66 -19.17
N ARG A 208 8.30 -23.07 -18.74
CA ARG A 208 8.46 -21.61 -18.66
C ARG A 208 8.33 -20.92 -20.01
N SER A 209 8.75 -21.56 -21.10
CA SER A 209 8.63 -21.00 -22.46
C SER A 209 7.19 -20.89 -22.95
N PHE A 210 6.26 -21.65 -22.37
CA PHE A 210 4.81 -21.52 -22.61
C PHE A 210 4.14 -20.46 -21.72
N GLY A 211 4.89 -19.78 -20.84
CA GLY A 211 4.38 -18.74 -19.95
C GLY A 211 3.96 -19.22 -18.57
N TYR A 212 4.08 -20.51 -18.27
CA TYR A 212 3.74 -21.06 -16.96
C TYR A 212 4.87 -20.87 -15.94
N SER A 213 4.49 -20.61 -14.70
CA SER A 213 5.37 -20.65 -13.55
C SER A 213 5.80 -22.09 -13.26
N ALA A 214 7.10 -22.33 -13.18
CA ALA A 214 7.60 -23.67 -12.90
C ALA A 214 8.89 -23.64 -12.12
N ASP A 215 9.10 -24.69 -11.32
CA ASP A 215 10.34 -24.91 -10.57
C ASP A 215 10.65 -26.40 -10.46
N ARG A 216 11.82 -26.73 -9.88
CA ARG A 216 12.29 -28.10 -9.72
C ARG A 216 13.04 -28.29 -8.41
N ASP A 217 13.40 -29.53 -8.13
CA ASP A 217 14.37 -29.81 -7.07
C ASP A 217 15.80 -29.52 -7.52
N TYR A 218 16.56 -28.77 -6.71
CA TYR A 218 17.99 -28.52 -6.87
C TYR A 218 18.84 -29.14 -5.75
N GLU A 219 18.21 -29.80 -4.78
CA GLU A 219 18.85 -30.36 -3.58
C GLU A 219 19.05 -31.88 -3.68
N GLU A 220 18.79 -32.47 -4.85
CA GLU A 220 18.87 -33.90 -5.12
C GLU A 220 18.04 -34.75 -4.14
N ARG A 221 16.88 -34.22 -3.71
CA ARG A 221 16.00 -34.91 -2.78
C ARG A 221 15.40 -36.15 -3.44
N LYS A 222 15.08 -37.16 -2.63
CA LYS A 222 14.27 -38.31 -3.10
C LYS A 222 12.86 -37.83 -3.48
N LEU A 223 12.16 -38.58 -4.34
CA LEU A 223 10.81 -38.22 -4.82
C LEU A 223 9.85 -37.79 -3.71
N LYS A 224 9.81 -38.48 -2.58
CA LYS A 224 8.96 -38.10 -1.44
C LYS A 224 9.24 -36.66 -0.93
N GLY A 225 10.49 -36.23 -0.96
CA GLY A 225 10.89 -34.86 -0.62
C GLY A 225 10.47 -33.86 -1.69
N GLN A 226 10.57 -34.23 -2.97
CA GLN A 226 10.14 -33.39 -4.09
C GLN A 226 8.62 -33.20 -4.12
N PHE A 227 7.85 -34.25 -3.79
CA PHE A 227 6.39 -34.13 -3.58
C PHE A 227 6.04 -33.14 -2.47
N LYS A 228 6.78 -33.15 -1.35
CA LYS A 228 6.58 -32.17 -0.28
C LYS A 228 6.99 -30.75 -0.69
N ALA A 229 8.01 -30.61 -1.54
CA ALA A 229 8.40 -29.32 -2.07
C ALA A 229 7.30 -28.77 -2.98
N ALA A 230 6.80 -29.56 -3.93
CA ALA A 230 5.68 -29.18 -4.78
C ALA A 230 4.42 -28.79 -3.99
N ASP A 231 4.08 -29.55 -2.94
CA ASP A 231 2.96 -29.24 -2.04
C ASP A 231 3.16 -27.89 -1.31
N ARG A 232 4.38 -27.61 -0.84
CA ARG A 232 4.71 -26.33 -0.20
C ARG A 232 4.63 -25.13 -1.14
N GLU A 233 5.02 -25.30 -2.41
CA GLU A 233 4.88 -24.28 -3.46
C GLU A 233 3.44 -24.24 -4.04
N ASN A 234 2.51 -24.99 -3.44
CA ASN A 234 1.12 -25.13 -3.88
C ASN A 234 0.99 -25.46 -5.38
N ALA A 235 1.84 -26.37 -5.87
CA ALA A 235 1.92 -26.64 -7.30
C ALA A 235 0.64 -27.28 -7.86
N HIS A 236 0.12 -26.80 -9.00
CA HIS A 236 -1.06 -27.38 -9.64
C HIS A 236 -0.74 -28.73 -10.30
N TYR A 237 0.39 -28.82 -10.98
CA TYR A 237 0.84 -30.03 -11.66
C TYR A 237 2.26 -30.42 -11.23
N MET A 238 2.56 -31.71 -11.39
CA MET A 238 3.92 -32.23 -11.32
C MET A 238 4.25 -33.02 -12.57
N ILE A 239 5.41 -32.74 -13.18
CA ILE A 239 6.00 -33.56 -14.23
C ILE A 239 7.11 -34.41 -13.60
N LEU A 240 7.02 -35.73 -13.73
CA LEU A 240 8.00 -36.66 -13.19
C LEU A 240 8.77 -37.36 -14.31
N ILE A 241 10.10 -37.36 -14.18
CA ILE A 241 11.01 -38.08 -15.07
C ILE A 241 11.91 -39.03 -14.27
N GLY A 242 11.72 -40.34 -14.49
CA GLY A 242 12.57 -41.40 -13.95
C GLY A 242 13.39 -42.09 -15.04
N ASP A 243 14.20 -43.07 -14.65
CA ASP A 243 14.99 -43.89 -15.58
C ASP A 243 14.11 -44.56 -16.67
N ARG A 244 12.92 -45.02 -16.27
CA ARG A 244 11.96 -45.66 -17.17
C ARG A 244 11.36 -44.65 -18.14
N GLU A 245 10.83 -43.55 -17.63
CA GLU A 245 10.23 -42.49 -18.42
C GLU A 245 11.24 -41.93 -19.44
N LEU A 246 12.51 -41.80 -19.02
CA LEU A 246 13.60 -41.34 -19.87
C LEU A 246 13.87 -42.32 -21.03
N ALA A 247 13.92 -43.62 -20.74
CA ALA A 247 14.05 -44.66 -21.78
C ALA A 247 12.86 -44.66 -22.75
N ASP A 248 11.65 -44.44 -22.22
CA ASP A 248 10.39 -44.42 -22.97
C ASP A 248 10.17 -43.11 -23.75
N HIS A 249 11.09 -42.13 -23.66
CA HIS A 249 10.95 -40.79 -24.25
C HIS A 249 9.63 -40.10 -23.86
N ALA A 250 9.22 -40.30 -22.62
CA ALA A 250 8.00 -39.75 -22.05
C ALA A 250 8.26 -39.22 -20.63
N ALA A 251 7.28 -38.52 -20.07
CA ALA A 251 7.24 -38.13 -18.68
C ALA A 251 5.85 -38.43 -18.12
N LYS A 252 5.73 -38.43 -16.80
CA LYS A 252 4.44 -38.56 -16.13
C LYS A 252 3.97 -37.19 -15.68
N LEU A 253 2.81 -36.76 -16.17
CA LEU A 253 2.15 -35.54 -15.74
C LEU A 253 1.06 -35.90 -14.73
N LYS A 254 1.13 -35.28 -13.55
CA LYS A 254 0.17 -35.48 -12.46
C LYS A 254 -0.49 -34.16 -12.11
N ASN A 255 -1.82 -34.12 -12.10
CA ASN A 255 -2.55 -33.03 -11.46
C ASN A 255 -2.54 -33.28 -9.95
N LEU A 256 -1.99 -32.34 -9.17
CA LEU A 256 -1.81 -32.49 -7.73
C LEU A 256 -3.09 -32.25 -6.93
N GLN A 257 -4.08 -31.57 -7.51
CA GLN A 257 -5.40 -31.35 -6.90
C GLN A 257 -6.32 -32.57 -7.07
N THR A 258 -6.40 -33.14 -8.28
CA THR A 258 -7.29 -34.27 -8.59
C THR A 258 -6.62 -35.63 -8.39
N GLY A 259 -5.28 -35.66 -8.38
CA GLY A 259 -4.50 -36.89 -8.34
C GLY A 259 -4.46 -37.66 -9.65
N VAL A 260 -5.09 -37.17 -10.72
CA VAL A 260 -5.10 -37.80 -12.05
C VAL A 260 -3.69 -37.77 -12.63
N GLU A 261 -3.28 -38.90 -13.19
CA GLU A 261 -1.96 -39.10 -13.78
C GLU A 261 -2.12 -39.51 -15.25
N GLN A 262 -1.32 -38.88 -16.11
CA GLN A 262 -1.24 -39.21 -17.52
C GLN A 262 0.22 -39.25 -17.98
N GLN A 263 0.47 -39.97 -19.07
CA GLN A 263 1.77 -39.98 -19.71
C GLN A 263 1.80 -38.92 -20.81
N ILE A 264 2.85 -38.11 -20.85
CA ILE A 264 3.10 -37.11 -21.90
C ILE A 264 4.40 -37.46 -22.62
N LYS A 265 4.43 -37.42 -23.95
CA LYS A 265 5.68 -37.61 -24.70
C LYS A 265 6.56 -36.39 -24.51
N LEU A 266 7.88 -36.56 -24.50
CA LEU A 266 8.79 -35.43 -24.38
C LEU A 266 8.63 -34.43 -25.54
N THR A 267 8.31 -34.92 -26.74
CA THR A 267 7.98 -34.06 -27.88
C THR A 267 6.82 -33.14 -27.57
N ASP A 268 5.74 -33.71 -27.03
CA ASP A 268 4.49 -32.99 -26.78
C ASP A 268 4.67 -32.02 -25.61
N LEU A 269 5.46 -32.38 -24.59
CA LEU A 269 5.88 -31.46 -23.53
C LEU A 269 6.61 -30.23 -24.08
N TYR A 270 7.43 -30.39 -25.13
CA TYR A 270 8.20 -29.29 -25.71
C TYR A 270 7.42 -28.46 -26.75
N THR A 271 6.33 -28.99 -27.33
CA THR A 271 5.63 -28.32 -28.45
C THR A 271 4.15 -28.05 -28.21
N ALA A 272 3.52 -28.74 -27.27
CA ALA A 272 2.08 -28.77 -27.08
C ALA A 272 1.66 -28.95 -25.61
N LEU A 273 2.51 -28.56 -24.64
CA LEU A 273 2.19 -28.66 -23.21
C LEU A 273 0.83 -28.03 -22.81
N PRO A 274 0.42 -26.87 -23.35
CA PRO A 274 -0.88 -26.27 -23.00
C PRO A 274 -2.09 -27.20 -23.25
N ASP A 275 -1.99 -28.14 -24.20
CA ASP A 275 -3.08 -29.09 -24.49
C ASP A 275 -3.29 -30.13 -23.37
N TYR A 276 -2.36 -30.20 -22.41
CA TYR A 276 -2.37 -31.16 -21.29
C TYR A 276 -2.62 -30.51 -19.93
N LEU A 277 -2.59 -29.18 -19.84
CA LEU A 277 -2.78 -28.43 -18.61
C LEU A 277 -4.15 -27.75 -18.61
N GLU A 278 -4.96 -28.03 -17.59
CA GLU A 278 -6.23 -27.34 -17.36
C GLU A 278 -5.99 -26.14 -16.44
N ILE A 279 -5.05 -25.27 -16.84
CA ILE A 279 -4.72 -24.04 -16.12
C ILE A 279 -5.22 -22.88 -16.96
N GLU A 280 -6.17 -22.11 -16.44
CA GLU A 280 -6.53 -20.82 -17.03
C GLU A 280 -5.31 -19.91 -16.93
N VAL A 281 -4.75 -19.53 -18.07
CA VAL A 281 -3.73 -18.49 -18.12
C VAL A 281 -4.45 -17.20 -17.74
N GLU A 282 -4.17 -16.64 -16.56
CA GLU A 282 -4.59 -15.28 -16.22
C GLU A 282 -3.96 -14.34 -17.26
N THR A 283 -4.71 -14.04 -18.32
CA THR A 283 -4.38 -12.95 -19.21
C THR A 283 -4.56 -11.69 -18.38
N GLY A 284 -3.46 -11.06 -17.96
CA GLY A 284 -3.43 -9.85 -17.14
C GLY A 284 -3.99 -8.61 -17.85
N GLU A 285 -5.26 -8.68 -18.23
CA GLU A 285 -6.10 -7.56 -18.64
C GLU A 285 -7.38 -7.61 -17.81
N GLU A 286 -7.36 -6.92 -16.66
CA GLU A 286 -8.46 -6.09 -16.16
C GLU A 286 -7.96 -5.10 -15.09
#